data_AF-A0A6N9BKT6-F1
#
_entry.id   AF-A0A6N9BKT6-F1
#
_cell.length_a   1.000
_cell.length_b   1.000
_cell.length_c   1.000
_cell.angle_alpha   90.00
_cell.angle_beta   90.00
_cell.angle_gamma   90.00
#
_symmetry.space_group_name_H-M   'P 1'
#
loop_
_entity.id
_entity.type
_entity.pdbx_description
1 polymer ?
#
loop_
_entity_poly.entity_id
_entity_poly.type
_entity_poly.pdbx_seq_one_letter_code
_entity_poly.pdbx_strand_id
1 'polypeptide(L)' 'YAIAIVQLPEGVRMMTNIVECEQTPEALELDMPLEVCFEKIDDDISLPLWRPARG' A
#
# COMPACT_ATOMS: atom_id res chain seq x y z
N TYR A 1 0.15 -0.96 -13.68
CA TYR A 1 -0.46 -1.58 -12.49
C TYR A 1 0.58 -2.50 -11.88
N ALA A 2 1.14 -2.12 -10.73
CA ALA A 2 1.97 -3.01 -9.93
C ALA A 2 1.07 -3.73 -8.92
N ILE A 3 1.25 -5.04 -8.77
CA ILE A 3 0.59 -5.82 -7.71
C ILE A 3 1.62 -5.96 -6.60
N ALA A 4 1.34 -5.40 -5.43
CA ALA A 4 2.26 -5.43 -4.31
C ALA A 4 1.85 -6.47 -3.26
N ILE A 5 2.85 -7.10 -2.64
CA ILE A 5 2.67 -7.89 -1.43
C ILE A 5 3.27 -7.08 -0.28
N VAL A 6 2.42 -6.54 0.58
CA VAL A 6 2.86 -5.78 1.75
C VAL A 6 3.01 -6.74 2.93
N GLN A 7 4.20 -6.77 3.51
CA GLN A 7 4.50 -7.50 4.74
C GLN A 7 4.28 -6.58 5.94
N LEU A 8 3.31 -6.92 6.77
CA LEU A 8 3.05 -6.18 8.01
C LEU A 8 3.98 -6.64 9.14
N PRO A 9 4.29 -5.77 10.13
CA PRO A 9 5.13 -6.11 11.28
C PRO A 9 4.60 -7.30 12.10
N GLU A 10 3.29 -7.51 12.09
CA GLU A 10 2.61 -8.62 12.78
C GLU A 10 2.86 -9.98 12.09
N GLY A 11 3.53 -10.00 10.94
CA GLY A 11 3.87 -11.22 10.18
C GLY A 11 2.88 -11.56 9.06
N VAL A 12 1.77 -10.84 8.93
CA VAL A 12 0.75 -11.04 7.88
C VAL A 12 1.21 -10.42 6.55
N ARG A 13 0.88 -11.08 5.44
CA ARG A 13 1.07 -10.57 4.08
C ARG A 13 -0.26 -10.22 3.45
N MET A 14 -0.34 -9.03 2.86
CA MET A 14 -1.53 -8.57 2.15
C MET A 14 -1.22 -8.31 0.68
N MET A 15 -2.06 -8.85 -0.21
CA MET A 15 -2.07 -8.46 -1.62
C MET A 15 -2.90 -7.19 -1.76
N THR A 16 -2.26 -6.10 -2.15
CA THR A 16 -2.88 -4.77 -2.18
C THR A 16 -2.17 -3.86 -3.19
N ASN A 17 -2.72 -2.68 -3.41
CA ASN A 17 -2.13 -1.65 -4.25
C ASN A 17 -1.37 -0.63 -3.39
N ILE A 18 -0.25 -0.13 -3.93
CA ILE A 18 0.44 1.04 -3.39
C ILE A 18 -0.03 2.26 -4.17
N VAL A 19 -0.61 3.23 -3.48
CA VAL A 19 -1.15 4.48 -4.03
C VAL A 19 -0.26 5.67 -3.69
N GLU A 20 -0.58 6.83 -4.26
CA GLU A 20 0.17 8.09 -4.07
C GLU A 20 1.67 8.01 -4.46
N CYS A 21 2.04 7.13 -5.39
CA CYS A 21 3.39 7.05 -5.96
C CYS A 21 3.38 6.55 -7.41
N GLU A 22 4.49 6.79 -8.11
CA GLU A 22 4.68 6.27 -9.47
C GLU A 22 4.75 4.74 -9.46
N GLN A 23 4.11 4.11 -10.44
CA GLN A 23 4.02 2.65 -10.54
C GLN A 23 5.20 2.08 -11.36
N THR A 24 6.41 2.49 -11.00
CA THR A 24 7.67 2.15 -11.66
C THR A 24 8.60 1.43 -10.68
N PRO A 25 9.50 0.53 -11.14
CA PRO A 25 10.44 -0.16 -10.27
C PRO A 25 11.34 0.79 -9.45
N GLU A 26 11.65 1.96 -10.00
CA GLU A 26 12.48 2.98 -9.37
C GLU A 26 11.77 3.69 -8.20
N ALA A 27 10.45 3.82 -8.26
CA ALA A 27 9.65 4.43 -7.20
C ALA A 27 9.16 3.39 -6.16
N LEU A 28 9.01 2.13 -6.58
CA LEU A 28 8.57 1.01 -5.76
C LEU A 28 9.77 0.16 -5.33
N GLU A 29 10.59 0.71 -4.46
CA GLU A 29 11.74 0.01 -3.90
C GLU A 29 11.28 -1.12 -2.95
N LEU A 30 11.99 -2.25 -2.97
CA LEU A 30 11.74 -3.36 -2.06
C LEU A 30 11.98 -2.92 -0.61
N ASP A 31 11.13 -3.39 0.30
CA ASP A 31 11.18 -3.06 1.73
C ASP A 31 11.05 -1.55 2.06
N MET A 32 10.56 -0.74 1.11
CA MET A 32 10.32 0.69 1.37
C MET A 32 9.29 0.88 2.50
N PRO A 33 9.42 1.93 3.32
CA PRO A 33 8.48 2.20 4.40
C PRO A 33 7.12 2.60 3.82
N LEU A 34 6.06 1.93 4.27
CA LEU A 34 4.68 2.18 3.86
C LEU A 34 3.81 2.51 5.08
N GLU A 35 2.81 3.35 4.85
CA GLU A 35 1.73 3.61 5.81
C GLU A 35 0.38 3.22 5.20
N VAL A 36 -0.53 2.75 6.06
CA VAL A 36 -1.89 2.41 5.64
C VAL A 36 -2.68 3.69 5.39
N CYS A 37 -3.40 3.73 4.28
CA CYS A 37 -4.44 4.71 4.01
C CYS A 37 -5.77 3.97 3.74
N PHE A 38 -6.89 4.67 3.94
CA PHE A 38 -8.20 4.08 3.72
C PHE A 38 -8.90 4.83 2.60
N GLU A 39 -9.31 4.10 1.57
CA GLU A 39 -10.14 4.62 0.50
C GLU A 39 -11.59 4.22 0.76
N LYS A 40 -12.49 5.20 0.73
CA LYS A 40 -13.92 4.96 0.85
C LYS A 40 -14.44 4.45 -0.49
N ILE A 41 -14.90 3.20 -0.52
CA ILE A 41 -15.50 2.61 -1.73
C ILE A 41 -16.98 2.99 -1.81
N ASP A 42 -17.67 2.91 -0.69
CA ASP A 42 -19.08 3.32 -0.52
C ASP A 42 -19.35 3.69 0.95
N ASP A 43 -20.61 3.91 1.31
CA ASP A 43 -20.99 4.33 2.67
C ASP A 43 -20.73 3.27 3.75
N ASP A 44 -20.60 2.00 3.37
CA ASP A 44 -20.43 0.88 4.30
C ASP A 44 -19.01 0.30 4.30
N ILE A 45 -18.25 0.52 3.22
CA ILE A 45 -16.94 -0.11 2.99
C ILE A 45 -15.83 0.93 2.86
N SER A 46 -14.82 0.79 3.74
CA SER A 46 -13.52 1.45 3.62
C SER A 46 -12.44 0.41 3.39
N LEU A 47 -11.76 0.49 2.24
CA LEU A 47 -10.73 -0.46 1.85
C LEU A 47 -9.36 0.04 2.32
N PRO A 48 -8.58 -0.77 3.05
CA PRO A 48 -7.20 -0.43 3.36
C PRO A 48 -6.33 -0.55 2.10
N LEU A 49 -5.60 0.52 1.81
CA LEU A 49 -4.57 0.63 0.80
C LEU A 49 -3.26 1.09 1.48
N TRP A 50 -2.16 1.14 0.72
CA TRP A 50 -0.86 1.55 1.25
C TRP A 50 -0.27 2.66 0.42
N ARG A 51 0.50 3.55 1.04
CA ARG A 51 1.27 4.59 0.35
C ARG A 51 2.66 4.71 0.98
N PRO A 52 3.65 5.29 0.30
CA PRO A 52 4.94 5.58 0.90
C PRO A 52 4.78 6.39 2.18
N ALA A 53 5.44 5.95 3.25
CA ALA A 53 5.41 6.65 4.53
C ALA A 53 6.00 8.05 4.35
N ARG A 54 5.26 9.08 4.76
CA ARG A 54 5.80 10.43 4.90
C ARG A 54 6.42 10.47 6.28
N GLY A 55 7.74 10.28 6.33
CA GLY A 55 8.52 10.18 7.58
C GLY A 55 8.26 11.27 8.60
#